data_AF-Q5DGF8-F1
#
_entry.id   AF-Q5DGF8-F1
#
_cell.length_a   1.000
_cell.length_b   1.000
_cell.length_c   1.000
_cell.angle_alpha   90.00
_cell.angle_beta   90.00
_cell.angle_gamma   90.00
#
_symmetry.space_group_name_H-M   'P 1'
#
loop_
_entity.id
_entity.type
_entity.pdbx_description
1 polymer ?
#
loop_
_entity_poly.entity_id
_entity_poly.type
_entity_poly.pdbx_seq_one_letter_code
_entity_poly.pdbx_strand_id
1 'polypeptide(L)'
;MMRNELLPRLRLLTFLRRVSVHENRLNTMKLLIPVASRSASFFSFIRSKFGKTTSNQSKESQSIPNDGEWLNAVRDAERSELLHLKGSETDITRTELRKWKKRAFLHILEMFIQRSGPTRKGYFSFIQHALTKMLEYETFDDLECYKAIIRLFPTGRMTVTRYFQSEFIHYPRHQQLLIDLLNQMARYRKSNLFHFST
;
A
#
# COMPACT_ATOMS: atom_id res chain seq x y z
N MET A 1 -35.96 0.98 -55.51
CA MET A 1 -34.70 0.47 -56.09
C MET A 1 -33.54 0.98 -55.25
N MET A 2 -32.74 0.05 -54.73
CA MET A 2 -31.70 0.26 -53.73
C MET A 2 -30.49 1.04 -54.25
N ARG A 3 -30.01 2.00 -53.45
CA ARG A 3 -28.62 2.46 -53.46
C ARG A 3 -28.41 3.40 -52.27
N ASN A 4 -27.60 2.98 -51.30
CA ASN A 4 -26.67 3.83 -50.50
C ASN A 4 -26.21 3.11 -49.22
N GLU A 5 -25.54 1.96 -49.34
CA GLU A 5 -24.86 1.30 -48.20
C GLU A 5 -23.47 0.75 -48.60
N LEU A 6 -22.63 1.57 -49.23
CA LEU A 6 -21.29 1.13 -49.69
C LEU A 6 -20.12 1.98 -49.20
N LEU A 7 -20.34 2.96 -48.32
CA LEU A 7 -19.25 3.81 -47.80
C LEU A 7 -18.56 3.34 -46.50
N PRO A 8 -19.19 2.61 -45.55
CA PRO A 8 -18.45 2.18 -44.33
C PRO A 8 -17.54 0.97 -44.57
N ARG A 9 -17.79 0.15 -45.60
CA ARG A 9 -17.00 -1.06 -45.88
C ARG A 9 -15.67 -0.79 -46.58
N LEU A 10 -15.54 0.32 -47.31
CA LEU A 10 -14.30 0.70 -47.97
C LEU A 10 -13.22 1.18 -46.98
N ARG A 11 -13.60 1.80 -45.86
CA ARG A 11 -12.66 2.23 -44.81
C ARG A 11 -12.05 1.06 -44.04
N LEU A 12 -12.82 -0.01 -43.79
CA LEU A 12 -12.30 -1.24 -43.18
C LEU A 12 -11.31 -1.96 -44.11
N LEU A 13 -11.61 -2.01 -45.42
CA LEU A 13 -10.73 -2.64 -46.41
C LEU A 13 -9.38 -1.90 -46.55
N THR A 14 -9.36 -0.58 -46.45
CA THR A 14 -8.09 0.18 -46.45
C THR A 14 -7.24 -0.04 -45.20
N PHE A 15 -7.84 -0.26 -44.02
CA PHE A 15 -7.10 -0.54 -42.79
C PHE A 15 -6.53 -1.97 -42.80
N LEU A 16 -7.32 -2.96 -43.24
CA LEU A 16 -6.89 -4.34 -43.34
C LEU A 16 -5.79 -4.55 -44.41
N ARG A 17 -5.82 -3.79 -45.51
CA ARG A 17 -4.73 -3.81 -46.51
C ARG A 17 -3.43 -3.20 -45.99
N ARG A 18 -3.49 -2.26 -45.04
CA ARG A 18 -2.31 -1.62 -44.44
C ARG A 18 -1.63 -2.50 -43.37
N VAL A 19 -2.40 -3.35 -42.68
CA VAL A 19 -1.86 -4.35 -41.73
C VAL A 19 -1.20 -5.53 -42.46
N SER A 20 -1.80 -6.03 -43.55
CA SER A 20 -1.26 -7.17 -44.31
C SER A 20 0.07 -6.88 -45.01
N VAL A 21 0.33 -5.64 -45.44
CA VAL A 21 1.61 -5.25 -46.06
C VAL A 21 2.76 -5.17 -45.03
N HIS A 22 2.46 -5.08 -43.73
CA HIS A 22 3.49 -5.13 -42.67
C HIS A 22 3.90 -6.55 -42.27
N GLU A 23 3.04 -7.56 -42.45
CA GLU A 23 3.38 -8.97 -42.19
C GLU A 23 4.33 -9.56 -43.24
N ASN A 24 4.21 -9.15 -44.51
CA ASN A 24 5.05 -9.67 -45.59
C ASN A 24 6.48 -9.12 -45.60
N ARG A 25 6.78 -8.08 -44.81
CA ARG A 25 8.16 -7.57 -44.62
C ARG A 25 8.96 -8.33 -43.54
N LEU A 26 8.32 -9.21 -42.78
CA LEU A 26 8.97 -10.04 -41.76
C LEU A 26 9.31 -11.45 -42.25
N ASN A 27 8.74 -11.89 -43.38
CA ASN A 27 8.91 -13.26 -43.89
C ASN A 27 10.02 -13.45 -44.93
N THR A 28 10.69 -12.38 -45.39
CA THR A 28 11.85 -12.48 -46.31
C THR A 28 13.20 -12.25 -45.63
N MET A 29 13.24 -12.16 -44.30
CA MET A 29 14.47 -12.10 -43.50
C MET A 29 14.65 -13.38 -42.69
N LYS A 30 14.59 -14.53 -43.34
CA LYS A 30 15.25 -15.74 -42.86
C LYS A 30 16.45 -15.99 -43.75
N LEU A 31 17.63 -15.67 -43.24
CA LEU A 31 18.82 -16.54 -43.17
C LEU A 31 20.07 -15.69 -42.90
N LEU A 32 20.26 -15.36 -41.62
CA LEU A 32 21.54 -15.39 -40.91
C LEU A 32 21.25 -14.96 -39.46
N ILE A 33 20.65 -15.87 -38.71
CA ILE A 33 20.66 -15.81 -37.25
C ILE A 33 21.62 -16.94 -36.84
N PRO A 34 22.81 -16.63 -36.29
CA PRO A 34 23.65 -17.67 -35.72
C PRO A 34 22.88 -18.33 -34.58
N VAL A 35 22.73 -19.65 -34.67
CA VAL A 35 22.21 -20.47 -33.57
C VAL A 35 23.24 -20.39 -32.44
N ALA A 36 22.97 -19.52 -31.47
CA ALA A 36 23.52 -19.64 -30.13
C ALA A 36 22.38 -20.08 -29.22
N SER A 37 22.28 -21.39 -29.02
CA SER A 37 21.50 -21.98 -27.94
C SER A 37 22.01 -21.45 -26.61
N ARG A 38 21.32 -20.46 -26.04
CA ARG A 38 21.32 -20.16 -24.60
C ARG A 38 19.94 -19.67 -24.20
N SER A 39 19.22 -20.50 -23.44
CA SER A 39 18.01 -20.11 -22.71
C SER A 39 18.35 -18.92 -21.80
N ALA A 40 17.90 -17.73 -22.18
CA ALA A 40 18.04 -16.53 -21.37
C ALA A 40 16.71 -16.29 -20.65
N SER A 41 16.61 -16.77 -19.42
CA SER A 41 15.51 -16.43 -18.52
C SER A 41 15.41 -14.90 -18.40
N PHE A 42 14.21 -14.35 -18.64
CA PHE A 42 13.88 -12.92 -18.52
C PHE A 42 14.07 -12.33 -17.10
N PHE A 43 14.54 -13.14 -16.15
CA PHE A 43 14.95 -12.74 -14.80
C PHE A 43 16.46 -12.94 -14.54
N SER A 44 17.31 -13.00 -15.58
CA SER A 44 18.77 -12.99 -15.41
C SER A 44 19.35 -11.60 -15.08
N PHE A 45 18.55 -10.54 -15.23
CA PHE A 45 18.91 -9.19 -14.78
C PHE A 45 18.81 -9.00 -13.26
N ILE A 46 18.28 -9.98 -12.52
CA ILE A 46 18.23 -9.97 -11.05
C ILE A 46 19.10 -11.09 -10.47
N ARG A 47 20.37 -11.18 -10.85
CA ARG A 47 21.35 -12.00 -10.12
C ARG A 47 22.81 -11.63 -10.42
N SER A 48 23.25 -10.44 -10.00
CA SER A 48 24.70 -10.13 -9.99
C SER A 48 25.16 -9.23 -8.84
N LYS A 49 24.32 -8.93 -7.85
CA LYS A 49 24.72 -8.08 -6.71
C LYS A 49 24.48 -8.69 -5.33
N PHE A 50 24.49 -10.01 -5.24
CA PHE A 50 24.47 -10.74 -3.97
C PHE A 50 25.75 -11.56 -3.79
N GLY A 51 26.72 -10.96 -3.09
CA GLY A 51 27.93 -11.59 -2.49
C GLY A 51 29.22 -11.43 -3.31
N LYS A 52 30.32 -10.87 -2.82
CA LYS A 52 30.74 -10.43 -1.49
C LYS A 52 31.80 -9.33 -1.65
N THR A 53 31.59 -8.19 -1.01
CA THR A 53 32.65 -7.35 -0.46
C THR A 53 32.27 -7.10 0.99
N THR A 54 32.96 -7.74 1.91
CA THR A 54 32.81 -7.50 3.35
C THR A 54 33.40 -6.14 3.72
N SER A 55 32.77 -5.52 4.73
CA SER A 55 33.04 -4.22 5.35
C SER A 55 32.69 -2.96 4.55
N ASN A 56 31.39 -2.72 4.40
CA ASN A 56 30.75 -1.48 4.83
C ASN A 56 29.24 -1.74 4.95
N GLN A 57 28.87 -2.41 6.05
CA GLN A 57 27.51 -2.44 6.52
C GLN A 57 27.24 -1.08 7.17
N SER A 58 26.87 -0.08 6.36
CA SER A 58 26.44 1.21 6.89
C SER A 58 25.44 1.91 5.97
N LYS A 59 24.17 1.80 6.39
CA LYS A 59 23.07 2.74 6.14
C LYS A 59 22.41 2.69 4.75
N GLU A 60 21.79 1.55 4.41
CA GLU A 60 20.40 1.69 3.93
C GLU A 60 19.58 1.81 5.20
N SER A 61 19.06 3.01 5.45
CA SER A 61 18.38 3.35 6.68
C SER A 61 17.25 2.34 6.93
N GLN A 62 17.52 1.33 7.74
CA GLN A 62 16.74 1.18 8.95
C GLN A 62 16.84 2.53 9.66
N SER A 63 16.09 3.51 9.16
CA SER A 63 15.79 4.67 9.95
C SER A 63 15.11 4.06 11.15
N ILE A 64 15.76 4.24 12.29
CA ILE A 64 15.10 4.36 13.58
C ILE A 64 13.64 4.77 13.31
N PRO A 65 12.68 4.02 13.87
CA PRO A 65 11.27 4.21 13.61
C PRO A 65 10.95 5.71 13.60
N ASN A 66 10.12 6.18 12.66
CA ASN A 66 9.64 7.57 12.58
C ASN A 66 8.77 7.97 13.79
N ASP A 67 9.25 7.66 15.00
CA ASP A 67 8.71 8.00 16.30
C ASP A 67 8.46 9.50 16.37
N GLY A 68 9.28 10.31 15.69
CA GLY A 68 9.09 11.75 15.61
C GLY A 68 7.72 12.16 15.06
N GLU A 69 7.26 11.58 13.96
CA GLU A 69 5.93 11.89 13.40
C GLU A 69 4.80 11.42 14.32
N TRP A 70 4.92 10.23 14.90
CA TRP A 70 3.94 9.73 15.87
C TRP A 70 3.90 10.61 17.12
N LEU A 71 5.05 10.88 17.74
CA LEU A 71 5.18 11.73 18.93
C LEU A 71 4.72 13.16 18.69
N ASN A 72 4.95 13.71 17.49
CA ASN A 72 4.38 15.02 17.12
C ASN A 72 2.86 14.95 17.12
N ALA A 73 2.27 13.94 16.47
CA ALA A 73 0.83 13.76 16.43
C ALA A 73 0.23 13.48 17.82
N VAL A 74 0.93 12.73 18.68
CA VAL A 74 0.55 12.52 20.09
C VAL A 74 0.58 13.84 20.87
N ARG A 75 1.67 14.61 20.79
CA ARG A 75 1.75 15.91 21.48
C ARG A 75 0.66 16.88 21.02
N ASP A 76 0.34 16.89 19.73
CA ASP A 76 -0.71 17.74 19.18
C ASP A 76 -2.10 17.26 19.64
N ALA A 77 -2.32 15.94 19.72
CA ALA A 77 -3.52 15.35 20.29
C ALA A 77 -3.66 15.68 21.79
N GLU A 78 -2.61 15.48 22.58
CA GLU A 78 -2.57 15.84 24.00
C GLU A 78 -2.90 17.32 24.21
N ARG A 79 -2.34 18.24 23.40
CA ARG A 79 -2.69 19.67 23.48
C ARG A 79 -4.17 19.93 23.25
N SER A 80 -4.77 19.28 22.25
CA SER A 80 -6.21 19.42 21.97
C SER A 80 -7.08 18.82 23.07
N GLU A 81 -6.61 17.75 23.72
CA GLU A 81 -7.39 16.98 24.68
C GLU A 81 -7.20 17.47 26.14
N LEU A 82 -6.06 18.09 26.45
CA LEU A 82 -5.82 18.83 27.70
C LEU A 82 -6.79 20.02 27.87
N LEU A 83 -7.28 20.60 26.76
CA LEU A 83 -8.37 21.59 26.81
C LEU A 83 -9.69 20.96 27.29
N HIS A 84 -9.92 19.68 27.01
CA HIS A 84 -11.11 18.95 27.44
C HIS A 84 -10.99 18.35 28.85
N LEU A 85 -9.79 17.93 29.29
CA LEU A 85 -9.57 17.24 30.56
C LEU A 85 -9.47 18.15 31.79
N LYS A 86 -9.14 19.44 31.62
CA LYS A 86 -9.00 20.40 32.73
C LYS A 86 -10.29 20.60 33.56
N GLY A 87 -11.43 20.09 33.08
CA GLY A 87 -12.74 20.26 33.72
C GLY A 87 -13.26 19.10 34.59
N SER A 88 -12.67 17.90 34.57
CA SER A 88 -13.25 16.73 35.28
C SER A 88 -12.24 16.00 36.14
N GLU A 89 -12.06 16.49 37.37
CA GLU A 89 -11.26 15.88 38.41
C GLU A 89 -12.15 14.89 39.21
N THR A 90 -12.36 13.70 38.66
CA THR A 90 -13.07 12.59 39.34
C THR A 90 -12.51 11.25 38.88
N ASP A 91 -12.44 10.26 39.78
CA ASP A 91 -11.95 8.90 39.53
C ASP A 91 -12.47 8.31 38.21
N ILE A 92 -11.60 8.23 37.21
CA ILE A 92 -11.95 7.75 35.87
C ILE A 92 -12.10 6.23 35.93
N THR A 93 -13.31 5.73 35.67
CA THR A 93 -13.53 4.28 35.55
C THR A 93 -12.69 3.69 34.42
N ARG A 94 -12.23 2.44 34.57
CA ARG A 94 -11.42 1.74 33.55
C ARG A 94 -12.05 1.79 32.15
N THR A 95 -13.37 1.68 32.07
CA THR A 95 -14.12 1.73 30.80
C THR A 95 -14.06 3.11 30.15
N GLU A 96 -14.15 4.18 30.92
CA GLU A 96 -14.02 5.54 30.39
C GLU A 96 -12.58 5.84 29.97
N LEU A 97 -11.60 5.32 30.71
CA LEU A 97 -10.19 5.39 30.31
C LEU A 97 -9.94 4.71 28.97
N ARG A 98 -10.51 3.51 28.74
CA ARG A 98 -10.38 2.81 27.46
C ARG A 98 -11.04 3.58 26.31
N LYS A 99 -12.24 4.15 26.52
CA LYS A 99 -12.91 5.01 25.53
C LYS A 99 -12.07 6.24 25.20
N TRP A 100 -11.45 6.85 26.19
CA TRP A 100 -10.56 7.98 26.01
C TRP A 100 -9.32 7.61 25.20
N LYS A 101 -8.62 6.53 25.58
CA LYS A 101 -7.46 6.02 24.81
C LYS A 101 -7.82 5.75 23.35
N LYS A 102 -8.99 5.15 23.09
CA LYS A 102 -9.49 4.94 21.73
C LYS A 102 -9.70 6.25 20.98
N ARG A 103 -10.33 7.25 21.60
CA ARG A 103 -10.53 8.59 21.02
C ARG A 103 -9.21 9.27 20.71
N ALA A 104 -8.27 9.27 21.65
CA ALA A 104 -6.93 9.80 21.48
C ALA A 104 -6.20 9.12 20.30
N PHE A 105 -6.27 7.79 20.21
CA PHE A 105 -5.67 7.03 19.12
C PHE A 105 -6.26 7.44 17.76
N LEU A 106 -7.59 7.48 17.63
CA LEU A 106 -8.26 7.90 16.39
C LEU A 106 -7.91 9.35 16.01
N HIS A 107 -7.84 10.24 16.99
CA HIS A 107 -7.48 11.64 16.80
C HIS A 107 -6.03 11.78 16.28
N ILE A 108 -5.09 10.99 16.81
CA ILE A 108 -3.69 10.94 16.32
C ILE A 108 -3.65 10.55 14.83
N LEU A 109 -4.44 9.56 14.41
CA LEU A 109 -4.50 9.15 13.00
C LEU A 109 -5.08 10.26 12.11
N GLU A 110 -6.10 10.96 12.59
CA GLU A 110 -6.73 12.06 11.87
C GLU A 110 -5.78 13.27 11.74
N MET A 111 -5.05 13.61 12.79
CA MET A 111 -4.02 14.65 12.78
C MET A 111 -2.93 14.35 11.74
N PHE A 112 -2.52 13.09 11.63
CA PHE A 112 -1.58 12.68 10.58
C PHE A 112 -2.15 12.91 9.17
N ILE A 113 -3.42 12.56 8.94
CA ILE A 113 -4.10 12.79 7.66
C ILE A 113 -4.15 14.28 7.34
N GLN A 114 -4.50 15.12 8.30
CA GLN A 114 -4.57 16.57 8.10
C GLN A 114 -3.19 17.17 7.78
N ARG A 115 -2.14 16.74 8.49
CA ARG A 115 -0.76 17.23 8.32
C ARG A 115 -0.08 16.75 7.04
N SER A 116 -0.24 15.47 6.69
CA SER A 116 0.53 14.84 5.61
C SER A 116 -0.01 15.13 4.20
N GLY A 117 -1.18 15.77 4.10
CA GLY A 117 -1.82 16.17 2.84
C GLY A 117 -2.12 14.99 1.90
N PRO A 118 -2.47 15.26 0.62
CA PRO A 118 -2.88 14.23 -0.34
C PRO A 118 -1.80 13.17 -0.61
N THR A 119 -0.53 13.56 -0.45
CA THR A 119 0.61 12.67 -0.72
C THR A 119 0.85 11.63 0.37
N ARG A 120 0.31 11.84 1.57
CA ARG A 120 0.49 10.97 2.74
C ARG A 120 1.97 10.59 2.95
N LYS A 121 2.90 11.57 2.89
CA LYS A 121 4.33 11.29 3.09
C LYS A 121 4.53 10.62 4.45
N GLY A 122 5.46 9.66 4.54
CA GLY A 122 5.75 8.96 5.80
C GLY A 122 4.69 7.93 6.25
N TYR A 123 3.59 7.74 5.51
CA TYR A 123 2.49 6.87 5.96
C TYR A 123 2.92 5.42 6.24
N PHE A 124 3.89 4.91 5.50
CA PHE A 124 4.37 3.53 5.68
C PHE A 124 4.94 3.32 7.08
N SER A 125 5.87 4.18 7.49
CA SER A 125 6.45 4.11 8.83
C SER A 125 5.38 4.41 9.88
N PHE A 126 4.59 5.46 9.68
CA PHE A 126 3.52 5.82 10.61
C PHE A 126 2.54 4.66 10.87
N ILE A 127 2.10 3.92 9.85
CA ILE A 127 1.23 2.75 10.01
C ILE A 127 1.91 1.65 10.80
N GLN A 128 3.19 1.35 10.54
CA GLN A 128 3.92 0.34 11.33
C GLN A 128 3.96 0.69 12.83
N HIS A 129 4.09 1.98 13.15
CA HIS A 129 4.06 2.45 14.54
C HIS A 129 2.65 2.35 15.10
N ALA A 130 1.64 2.80 14.35
CA ALA A 130 0.24 2.72 14.74
C ALA A 130 -0.13 1.28 15.13
N LEU A 131 0.22 0.29 14.29
CA LEU A 131 -0.02 -1.13 14.53
C LEU A 131 0.62 -1.64 15.83
N THR A 132 1.82 -1.16 16.14
CA THR A 132 2.55 -1.50 17.38
C THR A 132 1.89 -0.84 18.60
N LYS A 133 1.44 0.40 18.44
CA LYS A 133 0.81 1.21 19.50
C LYS A 133 -0.63 0.80 19.82
N MET A 134 -1.32 0.04 18.96
CA MET A 134 -2.68 -0.46 19.25
C MET A 134 -2.78 -1.23 20.57
N LEU A 135 -1.71 -1.93 20.96
CA LEU A 135 -1.62 -2.64 22.25
C LEU A 135 -1.61 -1.69 23.44
N GLU A 136 -0.84 -0.60 23.36
CA GLU A 136 -0.71 0.41 24.43
C GLU A 136 -2.02 1.18 24.66
N TYR A 137 -2.73 1.46 23.57
CA TYR A 137 -4.02 2.15 23.59
C TYR A 137 -5.22 1.22 23.84
N GLU A 138 -5.01 -0.09 24.02
CA GLU A 138 -6.08 -1.09 24.22
C GLU A 138 -7.15 -1.09 23.09
N THR A 139 -6.70 -0.85 21.85
CA THR A 139 -7.55 -0.74 20.64
C THR A 139 -7.36 -1.90 19.65
N PHE A 140 -6.62 -2.94 20.04
CA PHE A 140 -6.25 -4.07 19.16
C PHE A 140 -7.44 -4.95 18.73
N ASP A 141 -8.57 -4.87 19.43
CA ASP A 141 -9.82 -5.58 19.11
C ASP A 141 -10.83 -4.70 18.34
N ASP A 142 -10.60 -3.39 18.27
CA ASP A 142 -11.52 -2.42 17.69
C ASP A 142 -11.43 -2.39 16.15
N LEU A 143 -12.52 -2.80 15.49
CA LEU A 143 -12.65 -2.73 14.03
C LEU A 143 -12.53 -1.29 13.49
N GLU A 144 -13.05 -0.32 14.24
CA GLU A 144 -13.04 1.10 13.86
C GLU A 144 -11.61 1.64 13.74
N CYS A 145 -10.73 1.25 14.65
CA CYS A 145 -9.32 1.65 14.63
C CYS A 145 -8.60 1.05 13.40
N TYR A 146 -8.86 -0.21 13.06
CA TYR A 146 -8.32 -0.81 11.83
C TYR A 146 -8.80 -0.10 10.57
N LYS A 147 -10.09 0.25 10.49
CA LYS A 147 -10.62 1.03 9.36
C LYS A 147 -9.93 2.39 9.26
N ALA A 148 -9.70 3.07 10.39
CA ALA A 148 -9.00 4.34 10.42
C ALA A 148 -7.55 4.20 9.92
N ILE A 149 -6.83 3.15 10.30
CA ILE A 149 -5.47 2.88 9.81
C ILE A 149 -5.47 2.65 8.29
N ILE A 150 -6.44 1.90 7.75
CA ILE A 150 -6.55 1.68 6.29
C ILE A 150 -6.76 3.00 5.54
N ARG A 151 -7.44 3.99 6.12
CA ARG A 151 -7.63 5.32 5.50
C ARG A 151 -6.35 6.14 5.39
N LEU A 152 -5.26 5.74 6.06
CA LEU A 152 -3.96 6.40 5.95
C LEU A 152 -3.26 6.12 4.62
N PHE A 153 -3.61 5.03 3.95
CA PHE A 153 -3.04 4.71 2.64
C PHE A 153 -3.45 5.80 1.62
N PRO A 154 -2.52 6.25 0.75
CA PRO A 154 -2.82 7.25 -0.27
C PRO A 154 -3.74 6.66 -1.35
N THR A 155 -5.02 7.03 -1.30
CA THR A 155 -6.02 6.64 -2.30
C THR A 155 -5.77 7.33 -3.65
N GLY A 156 -6.11 6.68 -4.76
CA GLY A 156 -6.03 7.23 -6.12
C GLY A 156 -4.65 7.15 -6.78
N ARG A 157 -3.56 7.25 -6.01
CA ARG A 157 -2.19 6.97 -6.51
C ARG A 157 -1.94 5.48 -6.73
N MET A 158 -2.63 4.65 -5.95
CA MET A 158 -2.44 3.20 -5.91
C MET A 158 -3.39 2.44 -6.86
N THR A 159 -3.90 3.10 -7.89
CA THR A 159 -4.79 2.49 -8.88
C THR A 159 -3.98 2.01 -10.08
N VAL A 160 -4.17 0.75 -10.45
CA VAL A 160 -3.59 0.19 -11.67
C VAL A 160 -4.30 0.83 -12.87
N THR A 161 -3.55 1.50 -13.74
CA THR A 161 -4.13 2.18 -14.92
C THR A 161 -3.78 1.50 -16.23
N ARG A 162 -2.75 0.65 -16.25
CA ARG A 162 -2.22 0.01 -17.47
C ARG A 162 -2.08 -1.49 -17.30
N TYR A 163 -2.26 -2.23 -18.38
CA TYR A 163 -2.13 -3.70 -18.42
C TYR A 163 -0.78 -4.21 -17.88
N PHE A 164 0.34 -3.57 -18.23
CA PHE A 164 1.63 -4.00 -17.68
C PHE A 164 1.78 -3.74 -16.18
N GLN A 165 1.05 -2.77 -15.61
CA GLN A 165 1.09 -2.51 -14.17
C GLN A 165 0.32 -3.57 -13.36
N SER A 166 -0.69 -4.24 -13.94
CA SER A 166 -1.35 -5.37 -13.28
C SER A 166 -0.45 -6.60 -13.23
N GLU A 167 0.31 -6.84 -14.30
CA GLU A 167 1.14 -8.05 -14.41
C GLU A 167 2.34 -8.06 -13.46
N PHE A 168 2.91 -6.88 -13.14
CA PHE A 168 4.16 -6.78 -12.38
C PHE A 168 4.00 -6.51 -10.87
N ILE A 169 2.82 -6.73 -10.28
CA ILE A 169 2.55 -6.53 -8.84
C ILE A 169 2.96 -5.12 -8.37
N HIS A 170 2.09 -4.15 -8.64
CA HIS A 170 2.37 -2.75 -8.31
C HIS A 170 2.33 -2.48 -6.79
N TYR A 171 3.35 -1.81 -6.23
CA TYR A 171 3.48 -1.46 -4.80
C TYR A 171 3.65 -2.65 -3.81
N PRO A 172 4.60 -3.58 -4.03
CA PRO A 172 4.70 -4.82 -3.24
C PRO A 172 4.88 -4.61 -1.73
N ARG A 173 5.70 -3.62 -1.32
CA ARG A 173 5.89 -3.31 0.12
C ARG A 173 4.60 -2.83 0.79
N HIS A 174 3.78 -2.07 0.07
CA HIS A 174 2.54 -1.54 0.62
C HIS A 174 1.45 -2.60 0.69
N GLN A 175 1.44 -3.53 -0.27
CA GLN A 175 0.59 -4.72 -0.22
C GLN A 175 0.97 -5.60 0.98
N GLN A 176 2.26 -5.82 1.22
CA GLN A 176 2.72 -6.58 2.40
C GLN A 176 2.27 -5.92 3.71
N LEU A 177 2.42 -4.60 3.84
CA LEU A 177 1.96 -3.88 5.03
C LEU A 177 0.45 -4.05 5.27
N LEU A 178 -0.35 -4.03 4.21
CA LEU A 178 -1.80 -4.27 4.32
C LEU A 178 -2.10 -5.71 4.74
N ILE A 179 -1.37 -6.69 4.20
CA ILE A 179 -1.47 -8.09 4.62
C ILE A 179 -1.13 -8.24 6.11
N ASP A 180 -0.06 -7.59 6.57
CA ASP A 180 0.36 -7.62 7.98
C ASP A 180 -0.72 -7.04 8.90
N LEU A 181 -1.33 -5.91 8.51
CA LEU A 181 -2.47 -5.32 9.21
C LEU A 181 -3.66 -6.29 9.30
N LEU A 182 -4.05 -6.90 8.17
CA LEU A 182 -5.17 -7.85 8.13
C LEU A 182 -4.89 -9.11 8.96
N ASN A 183 -3.65 -9.60 8.93
CA ASN A 183 -3.21 -10.72 9.76
C ASN A 183 -3.30 -10.38 11.25
N GLN A 184 -2.90 -9.18 11.66
CA GLN A 184 -3.03 -8.72 13.03
C GLN A 184 -4.50 -8.71 13.49
N MET A 185 -5.40 -8.14 12.69
CA MET A 185 -6.83 -8.16 12.96
C MET A 185 -7.39 -9.59 13.08
N ALA A 186 -7.00 -10.48 12.16
CA ALA A 186 -7.44 -11.88 12.18
C ALA A 186 -6.94 -12.63 13.43
N ARG A 187 -5.70 -12.37 13.88
CA ARG A 187 -5.11 -12.96 15.08
C ARG A 187 -5.90 -12.58 16.34
N TYR A 188 -6.16 -11.29 16.56
CA TYR A 188 -6.91 -10.82 17.73
C TYR A 188 -8.38 -11.25 17.72
N ARG A 189 -9.00 -11.33 16.53
CA ARG A 189 -10.36 -11.89 16.42
C ARG A 189 -10.40 -13.35 16.86
N LYS A 190 -9.44 -14.17 16.42
CA LYS A 190 -9.36 -15.59 16.80
C LYS A 190 -9.13 -15.76 18.31
N SER A 191 -8.21 -15.00 18.91
CA SER A 191 -7.94 -15.10 20.35
C SER A 191 -9.18 -14.79 21.19
N ASN A 192 -9.97 -13.78 20.79
CA ASN A 192 -11.22 -13.48 21.49
C ASN A 192 -12.22 -14.63 21.39
N LEU A 193 -12.31 -15.30 20.23
CA LEU A 193 -13.24 -16.41 20.02
C LEU A 193 -12.91 -17.63 20.90
N PHE A 194 -11.63 -17.94 21.09
CA PHE A 194 -11.21 -19.06 21.95
C PHE A 194 -11.49 -18.81 23.45
N HIS A 195 -11.44 -17.57 23.91
CA HIS A 195 -11.83 -17.23 25.28
C HIS A 195 -13.33 -17.40 25.57
N PHE A 196 -14.19 -17.37 24.56
CA PHE A 196 -15.64 -17.56 24.73
C PHE A 196 -16.10 -19.02 24.62
N SER A 197 -15.23 -19.95 24.19
CA SER A 197 -15.59 -21.36 24.00
C SER A 197 -15.15 -22.30 25.12
N THR A 198 -14.51 -21.77 26.16
CA THR A 198 -14.11 -22.47 27.39
C THR A 198 -14.90 -21.94 28.57
#